data_AF-A0ABD5NY80-F1
#
_entry.id   AF-A0ABD5NY80-F1
#
_cell.length_a   1.000
_cell.length_b   1.000
_cell.length_c   1.000
_cell.angle_alpha   90.00
_cell.angle_beta   90.00
_cell.angle_gamma   90.00
#
_symmetry.space_group_name_H-M   'P 1'
#
loop_
_entity.id
_entity.type
_entity.pdbx_description
1 polymer ?
#
loop_
_entity_poly.entity_id
_entity_poly.type
_entity_poly.pdbx_seq_one_letter_code
_entity_poly.pdbx_strand_id
1 'polypeptide(L)'
;MSSAKGDRRERELVNKLDDAGFAVMRAPASGSATERELPDVLAGDGDVFYAIEAKSSAGKPIYLTGEEVEALIYFAQNFGAKPRIGVRFDREDWYFFHPGDLHVTDGGNYRVKKETALADGTDFPEFVGESTKVTLDELGEQRPDHDPDVLRVLTAVEQGELSVEEAAAMLES
;
A
#
# COMPACT_ATOMS: atom_id res chain seq x y z
N MET A 1 23.47 -1.02 3.22
CA MET A 1 23.01 -2.15 2.37
C MET A 1 23.76 -2.05 1.06
N SER A 2 24.50 -3.08 0.62
CA SER A 2 25.21 -3.00 -0.68
C SER A 2 24.18 -2.92 -1.81
N SER A 3 24.30 -1.90 -2.67
CA SER A 3 23.29 -1.53 -3.66
C SER A 3 22.80 -2.73 -4.48
N ALA A 4 23.69 -3.67 -4.82
CA ALA A 4 23.39 -4.87 -5.59
C ALA A 4 22.29 -5.80 -5.00
N LYS A 5 22.13 -5.86 -3.66
CA LYS A 5 21.12 -6.74 -3.04
C LYS A 5 19.75 -6.09 -3.00
N GLY A 6 19.68 -4.77 -2.76
CA GLY A 6 18.44 -3.99 -2.90
C GLY A 6 17.93 -4.04 -4.34
N ASP A 7 18.84 -3.77 -5.28
CA ASP A 7 18.62 -3.88 -6.72
C ASP A 7 18.05 -5.24 -7.15
N ARG A 8 18.50 -6.33 -6.53
CA ARG A 8 17.99 -7.67 -6.85
C ARG A 8 16.56 -7.87 -6.36
N ARG A 9 16.22 -7.35 -5.17
CA ARG A 9 14.87 -7.52 -4.60
C ARG A 9 13.86 -6.61 -5.28
N GLU A 10 14.23 -5.39 -5.63
CA GLU A 10 13.38 -4.54 -6.46
C GLU A 10 13.11 -5.18 -7.83
N ARG A 11 14.14 -5.74 -8.49
CA ARG A 11 13.95 -6.50 -9.75
C ARG A 11 13.03 -7.71 -9.57
N GLU A 12 13.14 -8.42 -8.45
CA GLU A 12 12.25 -9.54 -8.13
C GLU A 12 10.79 -9.08 -8.02
N LEU A 13 10.53 -7.97 -7.32
CA LEU A 13 9.18 -7.40 -7.22
C LEU A 13 8.64 -6.98 -8.59
N VAL A 14 9.46 -6.30 -9.39
CA VAL A 14 9.09 -5.82 -10.72
C VAL A 14 8.72 -6.97 -11.64
N ASN A 15 9.54 -8.02 -11.68
CA ASN A 15 9.24 -9.20 -12.49
C ASN A 15 7.95 -9.87 -12.02
N LYS A 16 7.74 -10.01 -10.70
CA LYS A 16 6.50 -10.61 -10.17
C LYS A 16 5.26 -9.80 -10.59
N LEU A 17 5.32 -8.46 -10.55
CA LEU A 17 4.21 -7.60 -10.96
C LEU A 17 3.97 -7.66 -12.47
N ASP A 18 5.03 -7.68 -13.29
CA ASP A 18 4.95 -7.83 -14.74
C ASP A 18 4.34 -9.20 -15.12
N ASP A 19 4.79 -10.28 -14.47
CA ASP A 19 4.24 -11.63 -14.64
C ASP A 19 2.75 -11.71 -14.23
N ALA A 20 2.31 -10.85 -13.30
CA ALA A 20 0.92 -10.72 -12.87
C ALA A 20 0.07 -9.79 -13.77
N GLY A 21 0.63 -9.26 -14.86
CA GLY A 21 -0.10 -8.46 -15.85
C GLY A 21 -0.05 -6.95 -15.64
N PHE A 22 0.72 -6.45 -14.67
CA PHE A 22 0.95 -5.01 -14.51
C PHE A 22 1.99 -4.52 -15.52
N ALA A 23 1.79 -3.33 -16.08
CA ALA A 23 2.88 -2.57 -16.67
C ALA A 23 3.71 -1.94 -15.55
N VAL A 24 5.02 -2.19 -15.53
CA VAL A 24 5.89 -1.80 -14.40
C VAL A 24 7.05 -0.92 -14.84
N MET A 25 7.36 0.10 -14.04
CA MET A 25 8.54 0.94 -14.16
C MET A 25 9.28 1.00 -12.82
N ARG A 26 10.61 0.84 -12.83
CA ARG A 26 11.48 1.21 -11.69
C ARG A 26 11.91 2.65 -11.82
N ALA A 27 11.88 3.41 -10.72
CA ALA A 27 12.48 4.73 -10.73
C ALA A 27 13.99 4.64 -10.97
N PRO A 28 14.57 5.58 -11.74
CA PRO A 28 16.01 5.64 -11.93
C PRO A 28 16.68 5.94 -10.59
N ALA A 29 17.52 5.02 -10.10
CA ALA A 29 18.30 5.09 -8.87
C ALA A 29 17.70 6.03 -7.80
N SER A 30 16.91 5.49 -6.89
CA SER A 30 16.25 6.19 -5.76
C SER A 30 17.20 6.88 -4.75
N GLY A 31 18.46 7.14 -5.12
CA GLY A 31 19.43 7.88 -4.31
C GLY A 31 20.10 9.03 -5.06
N SER A 32 20.13 10.22 -4.42
CA SER A 32 20.98 11.42 -4.63
C SER A 32 21.19 12.00 -6.04
N ALA A 33 20.81 11.31 -7.11
CA ALA A 33 21.01 11.75 -8.49
C ALA A 33 19.94 12.75 -8.95
N THR A 34 18.82 12.82 -8.23
CA THR A 34 17.72 13.75 -8.49
C THR A 34 17.20 14.32 -7.18
N GLU A 35 16.84 15.61 -7.16
CA GLU A 35 16.10 16.25 -6.06
C GLU A 35 14.63 15.78 -5.97
N ARG A 36 14.21 14.90 -6.88
CA ARG A 36 12.86 14.37 -6.96
C ARG A 36 12.74 13.14 -6.08
N GLU A 37 11.80 13.18 -5.17
CA GLU A 37 11.41 12.02 -4.37
C GLU A 37 10.48 11.14 -5.23
N LEU A 38 10.96 9.95 -5.57
CA LEU A 38 10.27 8.99 -6.42
C LEU A 38 10.10 7.68 -5.67
N PRO A 39 8.98 6.96 -5.86
CA PRO A 39 8.86 5.60 -5.33
C PRO A 39 9.86 4.67 -6.04
N ASP A 40 10.22 3.55 -5.42
CA ASP A 40 11.07 2.56 -6.06
C ASP A 40 10.42 1.94 -7.30
N VAL A 41 9.12 1.66 -7.24
CA VAL A 41 8.35 1.01 -8.29
C VAL A 41 7.03 1.73 -8.55
N LEU A 42 6.70 1.92 -9.82
CA LEU A 42 5.39 2.32 -10.30
C LEU A 42 4.81 1.16 -11.12
N ALA A 43 3.59 0.74 -10.81
CA ALA A 43 2.92 -0.36 -11.50
C ALA A 43 1.47 0.01 -11.81
N GLY A 44 0.92 -0.43 -12.94
CA GLY A 44 -0.51 -0.35 -13.20
C GLY A 44 -1.01 -1.32 -14.26
N ASP A 45 -2.27 -1.73 -14.17
CA ASP A 45 -2.93 -2.66 -15.10
C ASP A 45 -3.99 -1.99 -16.00
N GLY A 46 -4.21 -0.68 -15.81
CA GLY A 46 -5.21 0.12 -16.52
C GLY A 46 -6.36 0.56 -15.62
N ASP A 47 -6.66 -0.19 -14.57
CA ASP A 47 -7.72 0.11 -13.59
C ASP A 47 -7.13 0.55 -12.25
N VAL A 48 -6.04 -0.09 -11.82
CA VAL A 48 -5.35 0.20 -10.58
C VAL A 48 -3.91 0.60 -10.85
N PHE A 49 -3.48 1.69 -10.20
CA PHE A 49 -2.11 2.19 -10.24
C PHE A 49 -1.53 2.18 -8.82
N TYR A 50 -0.30 1.70 -8.68
CA TYR A 50 0.43 1.60 -7.42
C TYR A 50 1.76 2.34 -7.50
N ALA A 51 2.01 3.20 -6.52
CA ALA A 51 3.35 3.70 -6.21
C ALA A 51 3.86 2.90 -5.01
N ILE A 52 5.00 2.24 -5.15
CA ILE A 52 5.49 1.26 -4.19
C ILE A 52 6.89 1.63 -3.71
N GLU A 53 7.03 1.76 -2.40
CA GLU A 53 8.32 1.81 -1.70
C GLU A 53 8.70 0.39 -1.26
N ALA A 54 9.86 -0.13 -1.70
CA ALA A 54 10.22 -1.54 -1.55
C ALA A 54 11.36 -1.72 -0.54
N LYS A 55 11.04 -2.27 0.64
CA LYS A 55 12.04 -2.59 1.66
C LYS A 55 12.25 -4.10 1.78
N SER A 56 13.51 -4.51 1.85
CA SER A 56 13.87 -5.89 2.13
C SER A 56 14.93 -5.99 3.21
N SER A 57 14.82 -7.00 4.07
CA SER A 57 15.76 -7.18 5.17
C SER A 57 15.94 -8.64 5.56
N ALA A 58 17.18 -8.98 5.96
CA ALA A 58 17.47 -10.23 6.67
C ALA A 58 17.27 -10.10 8.18
N GLY A 59 17.25 -8.86 8.69
CA GLY A 59 16.93 -8.53 10.08
C GLY A 59 15.46 -8.17 10.24
N LYS A 60 15.00 -8.15 11.49
CA LYS A 60 13.66 -7.71 11.86
C LYS A 60 13.81 -6.73 13.04
N PRO A 61 13.12 -5.58 13.05
CA PRO A 61 12.12 -5.13 12.08
C PRO A 61 12.71 -4.43 10.84
N ILE A 62 11.85 -4.14 9.86
CA ILE A 62 12.12 -3.19 8.78
C ILE A 62 11.70 -1.79 9.24
N TYR A 63 12.48 -0.77 8.89
CA TYR A 63 12.19 0.63 9.18
C TYR A 63 12.06 1.42 7.89
N LEU A 64 11.22 2.45 7.92
CA LEU A 64 11.14 3.52 6.93
C LEU A 64 11.24 4.86 7.65
N THR A 65 11.86 5.84 7.02
CA THR A 65 11.87 7.20 7.55
C THR A 65 10.50 7.86 7.35
N GLY A 66 10.20 8.88 8.16
CA GLY A 66 9.01 9.72 7.91
C GLY A 66 9.04 10.35 6.51
N GLU A 67 10.20 10.87 6.12
CA GLU A 67 10.44 11.47 4.79
C GLU A 67 10.15 10.50 3.64
N GLU A 68 10.60 9.24 3.71
CA GLU A 68 10.31 8.21 2.69
C GLU A 68 8.80 7.99 2.53
N VAL A 69 8.06 7.99 3.64
CA VAL A 69 6.61 7.79 3.62
C VAL A 69 5.87 9.02 3.10
N GLU A 70 6.27 10.21 3.53
CA GLU A 70 5.69 11.48 3.06
C GLU A 70 5.92 11.67 1.56
N ALA A 71 7.14 11.41 1.09
CA ALA A 71 7.52 11.39 -0.32
C ALA A 71 6.62 10.46 -1.15
N LEU A 72 6.45 9.22 -0.69
CA LEU A 72 5.62 8.22 -1.34
C LEU A 72 4.17 8.69 -1.45
N ILE A 73 3.60 9.20 -0.35
CA ILE A 73 2.22 9.70 -0.31
C ILE A 73 2.06 10.88 -1.27
N TYR A 74 2.99 11.84 -1.22
CA TYR A 74 2.97 13.01 -2.09
C TYR A 74 3.03 12.61 -3.57
N PHE A 75 3.96 11.71 -3.94
CA PHE A 75 4.06 11.22 -5.31
C PHE A 75 2.77 10.52 -5.74
N ALA A 76 2.26 9.60 -4.91
CA ALA A 76 1.09 8.79 -5.23
C ALA A 76 -0.16 9.66 -5.44
N GLN A 77 -0.38 10.67 -4.59
CA GLN A 77 -1.48 11.62 -4.72
C GLN A 77 -1.41 12.42 -6.03
N ASN A 78 -0.23 12.96 -6.35
CA ASN A 78 -0.06 13.77 -7.57
C ASN A 78 -0.10 12.93 -8.85
N PHE A 79 0.34 11.67 -8.78
CA PHE A 79 0.33 10.75 -9.91
C PHE A 79 -1.06 10.13 -10.15
N GLY A 80 -1.89 10.01 -9.12
CA GLY A 80 -3.13 9.24 -9.18
C GLY A 80 -2.93 7.73 -8.94
N ALA A 81 -1.96 7.38 -8.10
CA ALA A 81 -1.67 6.01 -7.70
C ALA A 81 -1.98 5.77 -6.22
N LYS A 82 -2.19 4.51 -5.83
CA LYS A 82 -2.33 4.09 -4.45
C LYS A 82 -0.94 3.89 -3.84
N PRO A 83 -0.59 4.56 -2.72
CA PRO A 83 0.69 4.38 -2.07
C PRO A 83 0.74 3.02 -1.35
N ARG A 84 1.84 2.30 -1.52
CA ARG A 84 2.06 0.98 -0.94
C ARG A 84 3.49 0.83 -0.45
N ILE A 85 3.63 0.23 0.73
CA ILE A 85 4.93 -0.15 1.28
C ILE A 85 5.05 -1.66 1.13
N GLY A 86 5.90 -2.09 0.21
CA GLY A 86 6.23 -3.50 -0.02
C GLY A 86 7.36 -3.92 0.90
N VAL A 87 7.12 -4.89 1.77
CA VAL A 87 8.15 -5.45 2.66
C VAL A 87 8.43 -6.91 2.35
N ARG A 88 9.71 -7.28 2.36
CA ARG A 88 10.15 -8.66 2.15
C ARG A 88 11.22 -9.06 3.16
N PHE A 89 10.89 -10.03 4.00
CA PHE A 89 11.86 -10.64 4.93
C PHE A 89 12.60 -11.80 4.27
N ASP A 90 13.77 -12.16 4.80
CA ASP A 90 14.51 -13.32 4.28
C ASP A 90 13.69 -14.61 4.44
N ARG A 91 13.66 -15.41 3.36
CA ARG A 91 12.85 -16.64 3.18
C ARG A 91 11.33 -16.46 3.21
N GLU A 92 10.82 -15.23 3.16
CA GLU A 92 9.39 -14.96 3.05
C GLU A 92 9.05 -14.32 1.71
N ASP A 93 7.75 -14.29 1.42
CA ASP A 93 7.17 -13.55 0.29
C ASP A 93 7.07 -12.04 0.58
N TRP A 94 6.54 -11.31 -0.41
CA TRP A 94 6.21 -9.90 -0.30
C TRP A 94 4.90 -9.71 0.44
N TYR A 95 4.88 -8.72 1.31
CA TYR A 95 3.68 -8.23 1.98
C TYR A 95 3.55 -6.74 1.75
N PHE A 96 2.33 -6.26 1.57
CA PHE A 96 2.04 -4.89 1.21
C PHE A 96 1.16 -4.22 2.27
N PHE A 97 1.42 -2.94 2.50
CA PHE A 97 0.72 -2.12 3.48
C PHE A 97 0.34 -0.77 2.87
N HIS A 98 -0.81 -0.24 3.26
CA HIS A 98 -1.03 1.20 3.14
C HIS A 98 -0.18 1.91 4.19
N PRO A 99 0.43 3.08 3.89
CA PRO A 99 1.28 3.77 4.87
C PRO A 99 0.60 4.08 6.21
N GLY A 100 -0.72 4.32 6.19
CA GLY A 100 -1.52 4.57 7.39
C GLY A 100 -1.65 3.37 8.34
N ASP A 101 -1.37 2.14 7.87
CA ASP A 101 -1.50 0.92 8.67
C ASP A 101 -0.21 0.58 9.43
N LEU A 102 0.88 1.30 9.14
CA LEU A 102 2.18 1.03 9.73
C LEU A 102 2.32 1.66 11.12
N HIS A 103 3.06 0.98 11.99
CA HIS A 103 3.37 1.50 13.31
C HIS A 103 4.35 2.68 13.21
N VAL A 104 3.89 3.86 13.63
CA VAL A 104 4.71 5.06 13.80
C VAL A 104 5.42 5.00 15.16
N THR A 105 6.72 5.21 15.14
CA THR A 105 7.55 5.34 16.35
C THR A 105 7.50 6.78 16.88
N ASP A 106 7.89 6.97 18.14
CA ASP A 106 7.91 8.29 18.78
C ASP A 106 8.76 9.34 18.02
N GLY A 107 9.72 8.89 17.21
CA GLY A 107 10.56 9.74 16.37
C GLY A 107 10.00 10.04 14.97
N GLY A 108 8.76 9.67 14.68
CA GLY A 108 8.11 9.89 13.37
C GLY A 108 8.51 8.89 12.27
N ASN A 109 9.37 7.92 12.57
CA ASN A 109 9.72 6.85 11.64
C ASN A 109 8.69 5.72 11.72
N TYR A 110 8.59 4.94 10.65
CA TYR A 110 7.68 3.81 10.55
C TYR A 110 8.45 2.50 10.74
N ARG A 111 7.79 1.47 11.29
CA ARG A 111 8.37 0.12 11.40
C ARG A 111 7.38 -0.97 11.08
N VAL A 112 7.91 -2.06 10.52
CA VAL A 112 7.17 -3.30 10.27
C VAL A 112 7.93 -4.47 10.91
N LYS A 113 7.30 -5.16 11.85
CA LYS A 113 7.82 -6.42 12.40
C LYS A 113 7.45 -7.56 11.45
N LYS A 114 8.24 -8.64 11.41
CA LYS A 114 7.89 -9.77 10.55
C LYS A 114 6.57 -10.42 10.97
N GLU A 115 6.35 -10.52 12.27
CA GLU A 115 5.15 -11.14 12.82
C GLU A 115 3.90 -10.39 12.36
N THR A 116 3.94 -9.05 12.38
CA THR A 116 2.91 -8.17 11.80
C THR A 116 2.78 -8.36 10.29
N ALA A 117 3.91 -8.46 9.55
CA ALA A 117 3.88 -8.72 8.11
C ALA A 117 3.14 -10.01 7.74
N LEU A 118 3.41 -11.10 8.47
CA LEU A 118 2.78 -12.40 8.24
C LEU A 118 1.31 -12.45 8.65
N ALA A 119 0.92 -11.71 9.69
CA ALA A 119 -0.44 -11.71 10.21
C ALA A 119 -1.36 -10.78 9.41
N ASP A 120 -0.91 -9.54 9.20
CA ASP A 120 -1.77 -8.42 8.83
C ASP A 120 -1.45 -7.88 7.43
N GLY A 121 -0.30 -8.24 6.85
CA GLY A 121 0.07 -7.79 5.51
C GLY A 121 -0.79 -8.41 4.43
N THR A 122 -1.14 -7.60 3.42
CA THR A 122 -1.70 -8.07 2.15
C THR A 122 -0.63 -8.88 1.44
N ASP A 123 -0.88 -10.16 1.16
CA ASP A 123 0.07 -11.00 0.43
C ASP A 123 0.09 -10.67 -1.07
N PHE A 124 1.06 -11.22 -1.79
CA PHE A 124 1.22 -10.89 -3.21
C PHE A 124 0.00 -11.26 -4.07
N PRO A 125 -0.57 -12.49 -4.00
CA PRO A 125 -1.79 -12.83 -4.74
C PRO A 125 -2.97 -11.90 -4.46
N GLU A 126 -3.19 -11.53 -3.20
CA GLU A 126 -4.22 -10.57 -2.84
C GLU A 126 -3.93 -9.17 -3.41
N PHE A 127 -2.67 -8.74 -3.32
CA PHE A 127 -2.23 -7.42 -3.79
C PHE A 127 -2.48 -7.21 -5.29
N VAL A 128 -2.28 -8.26 -6.10
CA VAL A 128 -2.53 -8.24 -7.55
C VAL A 128 -3.96 -8.63 -7.93
N GLY A 129 -4.85 -8.87 -6.96
CA GLY A 129 -6.26 -9.18 -7.19
C GLY A 129 -6.55 -10.63 -7.61
N GLU A 130 -5.60 -11.54 -7.46
CA GLU A 130 -5.82 -12.99 -7.73
C GLU A 130 -6.63 -13.68 -6.61
N SER A 131 -6.64 -13.10 -5.42
CA SER A 131 -7.42 -13.60 -4.28
C SER A 131 -7.91 -12.47 -3.38
N THR A 132 -8.89 -12.76 -2.52
CA THR A 132 -9.30 -11.89 -1.43
C THR A 132 -9.13 -12.66 -0.14
N LYS A 133 -8.32 -12.15 0.80
CA LYS A 133 -8.19 -12.73 2.13
C LYS A 133 -9.51 -12.50 2.87
N VAL A 134 -10.05 -13.56 3.47
CA VAL A 134 -11.24 -13.48 4.31
C VAL A 134 -10.83 -13.99 5.69
N THR A 135 -10.94 -13.15 6.71
CA THR A 135 -10.70 -13.59 8.08
C THR A 135 -11.86 -14.47 8.56
N LEU A 136 -11.60 -15.38 9.51
CA LEU A 136 -12.67 -16.19 10.10
C LEU A 136 -13.72 -15.32 10.79
N ASP A 137 -13.32 -14.13 11.28
CA ASP A 137 -14.21 -13.13 11.84
C ASP A 137 -15.12 -12.52 10.74
N GLU A 138 -14.58 -12.20 9.57
CA GLU A 138 -15.36 -11.72 8.40
C GLU A 138 -16.33 -12.76 7.83
N LEU A 139 -16.02 -14.06 7.92
CA LEU A 139 -16.95 -15.14 7.54
C LEU A 139 -18.11 -15.28 8.55
N GLY A 140 -17.88 -14.90 9.82
CA GLY A 140 -18.92 -14.80 10.84
C GLY A 140 -19.80 -13.55 10.70
N GLU A 141 -19.27 -12.52 10.05
CA GLU A 141 -19.90 -11.19 9.85
C GLU A 141 -20.51 -11.01 8.45
N GLN A 142 -20.87 -12.08 7.73
CA GLN A 142 -21.67 -11.98 6.49
C GLN A 142 -23.14 -11.55 6.70
N ARG A 143 -23.37 -10.63 7.63
CA ARG A 143 -24.18 -9.44 7.39
C ARG A 143 -23.35 -8.27 7.88
N PRO A 144 -22.87 -7.36 7.00
CA PRO A 144 -22.52 -6.06 7.50
C PRO A 144 -23.81 -5.49 8.10
N ASP A 145 -23.88 -5.35 9.42
CA ASP A 145 -24.81 -4.45 10.09
C ASP A 145 -24.37 -2.98 9.82
N HIS A 146 -24.00 -2.69 8.58
CA HIS A 146 -23.89 -1.32 8.12
C HIS A 146 -25.31 -0.80 8.03
N ASP A 147 -25.57 0.29 8.75
CA ASP A 147 -26.84 0.97 8.66
C ASP A 147 -27.11 1.25 7.16
N PRO A 148 -28.19 0.68 6.59
CA PRO A 148 -28.52 0.88 5.18
C PRO A 148 -28.65 2.37 4.83
N ASP A 149 -28.90 3.25 5.81
CA ASP A 149 -28.90 4.69 5.61
C ASP A 149 -27.49 5.26 5.36
N VAL A 150 -26.44 4.73 5.99
CA VAL A 150 -25.04 5.15 5.74
C VAL A 150 -24.62 4.83 4.31
N LEU A 151 -24.88 3.59 3.86
CA LEU A 151 -24.52 3.16 2.50
C LEU A 151 -25.25 3.98 1.43
N ARG A 152 -26.52 4.34 1.68
CA ARG A 152 -27.29 5.21 0.78
C ARG A 152 -26.67 6.60 0.68
N VAL A 153 -26.28 7.20 1.80
CA VAL A 153 -25.66 8.53 1.83
C VAL A 153 -24.33 8.54 1.09
N LEU A 154 -23.47 7.54 1.32
CA LEU A 154 -22.18 7.43 0.63
C LEU A 154 -22.33 7.24 -0.89
N THR A 155 -23.32 6.45 -1.31
CA THR A 155 -23.62 6.25 -2.74
C THR A 155 -24.05 7.55 -3.41
N ALA A 156 -24.86 8.37 -2.74
CA ALA A 156 -25.30 9.66 -3.26
C ALA A 156 -24.16 10.69 -3.35
N VAL A 157 -23.16 10.63 -2.46
CA VAL A 157 -21.93 11.44 -2.57
C VAL A 157 -21.10 11.00 -3.78
N GLU A 158 -20.91 9.70 -3.98
CA GLU A 158 -20.19 9.15 -5.14
C GLU A 158 -20.85 9.55 -6.47
N GLN A 159 -22.18 9.57 -6.50
CA GLN A 159 -22.97 9.97 -7.68
C GLN A 159 -23.04 11.50 -7.88
N GLY A 160 -22.50 12.29 -6.95
CA GLY A 160 -22.54 13.75 -7.00
C GLY A 160 -23.94 14.33 -6.73
N GLU A 161 -24.84 13.55 -6.16
CA GLU A 161 -26.18 13.98 -5.74
C GLU A 161 -26.15 14.72 -4.39
N LEU A 162 -25.13 14.44 -3.57
CA LEU A 162 -24.86 15.08 -2.29
C LEU A 162 -23.43 15.59 -2.21
N SER A 163 -23.24 16.75 -1.57
CA SER A 163 -21.92 17.15 -1.11
C SER A 163 -21.52 16.37 0.14
N VAL A 164 -20.20 16.28 0.40
CA VAL A 164 -19.65 15.64 1.60
C VAL A 164 -20.18 16.30 2.89
N GLU A 165 -20.41 17.61 2.86
CA GLU A 165 -20.93 18.40 3.99
C GLU A 165 -22.40 18.06 4.29
N GLU A 166 -23.23 17.92 3.25
CA GLU A 166 -24.64 17.50 3.40
C GLU A 166 -24.74 16.05 3.87
N ALA A 167 -23.89 15.17 3.34
CA ALA A 167 -23.79 13.78 3.79
C ALA A 167 -23.40 13.69 5.27
N ALA A 168 -22.44 14.49 5.73
CA ALA A 168 -22.05 14.53 7.14
C ALA A 168 -23.22 14.95 8.05
N ALA A 169 -23.97 16.00 7.66
CA ALA A 169 -25.13 16.44 8.42
C ALA A 169 -26.25 15.39 8.50
N MET A 170 -26.43 14.57 7.45
CA MET A 170 -27.41 13.49 7.41
C MET A 170 -27.02 12.27 8.27
N LEU A 171 -25.74 12.09 8.58
CA LEU A 171 -25.23 10.98 9.39
C LEU A 171 -25.15 11.34 10.89
N GLU A 172 -25.22 12.62 11.22
CA GLU A 172 -25.19 13.14 12.60
C GLU A 172 -26.57 13.32 13.24
N SER A 173 -27.66 13.11 12.47
CA SER A 173 -29.06 13.27 12.91
C SER A 173 -29.70 11.99 13.43
#